data_AF-A0A0N8PQ51-F1
#
_entry.id   AF-A0A0N8PQ51-F1
#
_cell.length_a   1.000
_cell.length_b   1.000
_cell.length_c   1.000
_cell.angle_alpha   90.00
_cell.angle_beta   90.00
_cell.angle_gamma   90.00
#
_symmetry.space_group_name_H-M   'P 1'
#
loop_
_entity.id
_entity.type
_entity.pdbx_description
1 polymer ?
#
loop_
_entity_poly.entity_id
_entity_poly.type
_entity_poly.pdbx_seq_one_letter_code
_entity_poly.pdbx_strand_id
1 'polypeptide(L)'
;MVNRIKVVNDVGELVTIFHAADTDVKRKLLLDLSTGWITMPQIDEKYGVEGKKALLYLDKIKMVESQWITGDKGPEKAYHTYYTNIQINLIGSMPDLADIIYATTLTEKELEDYENKIKAMMVDGGVFIGTASENLNISQTLLKGIINRSSVLYLKGYRIEMENNV
;
A
#
# COMPACT_ATOMS: atom_id res chain seq x y z
N MET A 1 -20.48 -12.24 -11.09
CA MET A 1 -19.34 -11.49 -10.51
C MET A 1 -19.09 -10.31 -11.42
N VAL A 2 -19.12 -9.08 -10.91
CA VAL A 2 -18.90 -7.88 -11.74
C VAL A 2 -17.41 -7.79 -12.03
N ASN A 3 -17.02 -7.78 -13.30
CA ASN A 3 -15.62 -7.64 -13.69
C ASN A 3 -15.18 -6.20 -13.43
N ARG A 4 -14.37 -6.00 -12.39
CA ARG A 4 -13.85 -4.69 -11.98
C ARG A 4 -12.35 -4.66 -12.28
N ILE A 5 -11.93 -3.65 -13.04
CA ILE A 5 -10.55 -3.49 -13.48
C ILE A 5 -9.92 -2.31 -12.75
N LYS A 6 -8.79 -2.52 -12.06
CA LYS A 6 -7.93 -1.43 -11.59
C LYS A 6 -6.99 -1.05 -12.72
N VAL A 7 -7.10 0.19 -13.20
CA VAL A 7 -6.19 0.71 -14.22
C VAL A 7 -5.06 1.47 -13.53
N VAL A 8 -3.82 1.09 -13.81
CA VAL A 8 -2.60 1.70 -13.28
C VAL A 8 -1.94 2.47 -14.42
N ASN A 9 -1.94 3.80 -14.32
CA ASN A 9 -1.44 4.71 -15.36
C ASN A 9 -0.24 5.57 -14.92
N ASP A 10 0.10 5.54 -13.63
CA ASP A 10 1.25 6.26 -13.08
C ASP A 10 2.32 5.27 -12.59
N VAL A 11 3.60 5.57 -12.86
CA VAL A 11 4.69 4.68 -12.48
C VAL A 11 4.79 4.57 -10.95
N GLY A 12 4.49 5.63 -10.20
CA GLY A 12 4.48 5.60 -8.74
C GLY A 12 3.45 4.65 -8.14
N GLU A 13 2.35 4.37 -8.85
CA GLU A 13 1.35 3.38 -8.41
C GLU A 13 1.86 1.93 -8.49
N LEU A 14 2.89 1.65 -9.30
CA LEU A 14 3.47 0.30 -9.37
C LEU A 14 3.98 -0.17 -8.02
N VAL A 15 4.53 0.73 -7.20
CA VAL A 15 5.01 0.38 -5.86
C VAL A 15 3.88 -0.19 -5.02
N THR A 16 2.68 0.38 -5.12
CA THR A 16 1.53 -0.11 -4.35
C THR A 16 1.12 -1.52 -4.76
N ILE A 17 1.14 -1.80 -6.07
CA ILE A 17 0.76 -3.10 -6.62
C ILE A 17 1.79 -4.17 -6.27
N PHE A 18 3.09 -3.85 -6.39
CA PHE A 18 4.14 -4.79 -6.03
C PHE A 18 4.18 -5.04 -4.52
N HIS A 19 4.04 -3.98 -3.70
CA HIS A 19 4.03 -4.12 -2.24
C HIS A 19 2.80 -4.87 -1.72
N ALA A 20 1.70 -4.93 -2.49
CA ALA A 20 0.51 -5.70 -2.13
C ALA A 20 0.75 -7.22 -2.07
N ALA A 21 1.82 -7.74 -2.67
CA ALA A 21 2.11 -9.17 -2.75
C ALA A 21 3.62 -9.52 -2.64
N ASP A 22 4.45 -8.63 -2.09
CA ASP A 22 5.92 -8.79 -2.04
C ASP A 22 6.43 -9.78 -0.97
N THR A 23 5.56 -10.28 -0.10
CA THR A 23 5.86 -11.37 0.85
C THR A 23 4.95 -12.57 0.61
N ASP A 24 5.37 -13.75 1.05
CA ASP A 24 4.57 -14.97 0.89
C ASP A 24 3.22 -14.88 1.63
N VAL A 25 3.18 -14.22 2.80
CA VAL A 25 1.94 -13.96 3.55
C VAL A 25 0.99 -13.07 2.74
N LYS A 26 1.49 -11.93 2.23
CA LYS A 26 0.69 -11.00 1.43
C LYS A 26 0.17 -11.65 0.16
N ARG A 27 1.03 -12.38 -0.55
CA ARG A 27 0.67 -13.13 -1.76
C ARG A 27 -0.45 -14.13 -1.48
N LYS A 28 -0.31 -14.97 -0.45
CA LYS A 28 -1.31 -16.00 -0.09
C LYS A 28 -2.63 -15.37 0.36
N LEU A 29 -2.58 -14.33 1.19
CA LEU A 29 -3.76 -13.59 1.63
C LEU A 29 -4.51 -12.98 0.44
N LEU A 30 -3.80 -12.31 -0.49
CA LEU A 30 -4.42 -11.71 -1.67
C LEU A 30 -5.08 -12.75 -2.57
N LEU A 31 -4.45 -13.92 -2.74
CA LEU A 31 -5.04 -15.05 -3.47
C LEU A 31 -6.31 -15.54 -2.79
N ASP A 32 -6.30 -15.77 -1.48
CA ASP A 32 -7.51 -16.23 -0.80
C ASP A 32 -8.64 -15.20 -0.92
N LEU A 33 -8.34 -13.90 -0.70
CA LEU A 33 -9.31 -12.80 -0.83
C LEU A 33 -9.90 -12.68 -2.24
N SER A 34 -9.19 -13.16 -3.26
CA SER A 34 -9.67 -13.20 -4.65
C SER A 34 -10.62 -14.37 -4.94
N THR A 35 -10.63 -15.38 -4.06
CA THR A 35 -11.45 -16.58 -4.21
C THR A 35 -12.72 -16.57 -3.38
N GLY A 36 -12.77 -15.79 -2.30
CA GLY A 36 -13.91 -15.76 -1.39
C GLY A 36 -13.82 -14.71 -0.30
N TRP A 37 -14.92 -14.55 0.42
CA TRP A 37 -15.02 -13.63 1.56
C TRP A 37 -14.35 -14.24 2.79
N ILE A 38 -13.45 -13.48 3.43
CA ILE A 38 -12.64 -13.96 4.56
C ILE A 38 -12.74 -12.98 5.71
N THR A 39 -12.89 -13.48 6.92
CA THR A 39 -13.07 -12.67 8.12
C THR A 39 -11.75 -12.39 8.82
N MET A 40 -11.70 -11.32 9.62
CA MET A 40 -10.51 -10.96 10.40
C MET A 40 -10.02 -12.12 11.30
N PRO A 41 -10.88 -12.87 12.02
CA PRO A 41 -10.46 -14.06 12.77
C PRO A 41 -9.78 -15.13 11.91
N GLN A 42 -10.33 -15.43 10.71
CA GLN A 42 -9.72 -16.41 9.79
C GLN A 42 -8.36 -15.94 9.28
N ILE A 43 -8.21 -14.65 9.02
CA ILE A 43 -6.93 -14.06 8.61
C ILE A 43 -5.91 -14.17 9.75
N ASP A 44 -6.32 -13.88 10.99
CA ASP A 44 -5.45 -14.00 12.17
C ASP A 44 -5.01 -15.44 12.40
N GLU A 45 -5.93 -16.40 12.28
CA GLU A 45 -5.65 -17.81 12.47
C GLU A 45 -4.66 -18.34 11.42
N LYS A 46 -4.81 -17.94 10.15
CA LYS A 46 -3.99 -18.45 9.03
C LYS A 46 -2.68 -17.69 8.83
N TYR A 47 -2.66 -16.39 9.10
CA TYR A 47 -1.58 -15.48 8.71
C TYR A 47 -1.04 -14.63 9.87
N GLY A 48 -1.66 -14.68 11.04
CA GLY A 48 -1.26 -13.95 12.23
C GLY A 48 -1.24 -12.43 12.04
N VAL A 49 -0.38 -11.77 12.83
CA VAL A 49 -0.22 -10.31 12.85
C VAL A 49 0.16 -9.75 11.48
N GLU A 50 0.99 -10.47 10.72
CA GLU A 50 1.41 -10.04 9.38
C GLU A 50 0.25 -10.06 8.38
N GLY A 51 -0.67 -11.03 8.50
CA GLY A 51 -1.91 -11.03 7.72
C GLY A 51 -2.81 -9.84 8.02
N LYS A 52 -2.94 -9.46 9.31
CA LYS A 52 -3.70 -8.28 9.72
C LYS A 52 -3.12 -7.00 9.13
N LYS A 53 -1.80 -6.81 9.23
CA LYS A 53 -1.09 -5.65 8.64
C LYS A 53 -1.27 -5.62 7.12
N ALA A 54 -1.13 -6.77 6.46
CA ALA A 54 -1.35 -6.88 5.01
C ALA A 54 -2.77 -6.48 4.61
N LEU A 55 -3.79 -6.91 5.36
CA LEU A 55 -5.17 -6.52 5.10
C LEU A 55 -5.38 -5.00 5.22
N LEU A 56 -4.83 -4.38 6.28
CA LEU A 56 -4.91 -2.93 6.47
C LEU A 56 -4.25 -2.17 5.32
N TYR A 57 -3.10 -2.66 4.82
CA TYR A 57 -2.47 -2.08 3.65
C TYR A 57 -3.35 -2.21 2.39
N LEU A 58 -3.92 -3.39 2.14
CA LEU A 58 -4.83 -3.62 1.00
C LEU A 58 -6.07 -2.72 1.06
N ASP A 59 -6.62 -2.47 2.25
CA ASP A 59 -7.74 -1.56 2.47
C ASP A 59 -7.33 -0.10 2.17
N LYS A 60 -6.16 0.33 2.66
CA LYS A 60 -5.56 1.65 2.37
C LYS A 60 -5.47 1.92 0.86
N ILE A 61 -4.98 0.96 0.09
CA ILE A 61 -4.83 1.09 -1.37
C ILE A 61 -6.12 0.74 -2.15
N LYS A 62 -7.24 0.54 -1.45
CA LYS A 62 -8.57 0.23 -1.99
C LYS A 62 -8.60 -1.02 -2.87
N MET A 63 -7.81 -2.03 -2.51
CA MET A 63 -7.78 -3.33 -3.20
C MET A 63 -8.83 -4.30 -2.70
N VAL A 64 -9.39 -4.07 -1.51
CA VAL A 64 -10.43 -4.91 -0.91
C VAL A 64 -11.71 -4.11 -0.68
N GLU A 65 -12.82 -4.84 -0.62
CA GLU A 65 -14.10 -4.37 -0.08
C GLU A 65 -14.48 -5.21 1.13
N SER A 66 -15.41 -4.67 1.92
CA SER A 66 -15.90 -5.34 3.12
C SER A 66 -17.41 -5.39 3.18
N GLN A 67 -17.95 -6.48 3.70
CA GLN A 67 -19.38 -6.65 3.97
C GLN A 67 -19.61 -7.37 5.29
N TRP A 68 -20.84 -7.27 5.82
CA TRP A 68 -21.27 -8.08 6.97
C TRP A 68 -21.76 -9.44 6.49
N ILE A 69 -21.26 -10.51 7.09
CA ILE A 69 -21.72 -11.88 6.87
C ILE A 69 -22.21 -12.48 8.19
N THR A 70 -23.02 -13.53 8.11
CA THR A 70 -23.42 -14.30 9.29
C THR A 70 -22.30 -15.26 9.68
N GLY A 71 -21.64 -14.99 10.81
CA GLY A 71 -20.65 -15.90 11.40
C GLY A 71 -21.23 -16.71 12.56
N ASP A 72 -20.42 -17.62 13.12
CA ASP A 72 -20.83 -18.55 14.19
C ASP A 72 -21.26 -17.84 15.49
N LYS A 73 -20.72 -16.65 15.75
CA LYS A 73 -21.01 -15.84 16.96
C LYS A 73 -21.88 -14.61 16.66
N GLY A 74 -22.48 -14.54 15.47
CA GLY A 74 -23.25 -13.40 15.01
C GLY A 74 -22.63 -12.70 13.80
N PRO A 75 -23.13 -11.52 13.41
CA PRO A 75 -22.64 -10.79 12.26
C PRO A 75 -21.16 -10.43 12.40
N GLU A 76 -20.36 -10.76 11.39
CA GLU A 76 -18.93 -10.47 11.34
C GLU A 76 -18.54 -9.81 10.02
N LYS A 77 -17.51 -8.97 10.07
CA LYS A 77 -17.00 -8.27 8.89
C LYS A 77 -16.08 -9.20 8.10
N ALA A 78 -16.40 -9.39 6.82
CA ALA A 78 -15.60 -10.15 5.87
C ALA A 78 -15.05 -9.25 4.77
N TYR A 79 -13.95 -9.69 4.16
CA TYR A 79 -13.20 -8.97 3.15
C TYR A 79 -13.06 -9.80 1.87
N HIS A 80 -13.08 -9.13 0.72
CA HIS A 80 -12.88 -9.73 -0.60
C HIS A 80 -12.15 -8.73 -1.50
N THR A 81 -11.40 -9.18 -2.52
CA THR A 81 -10.80 -8.24 -3.49
C THR A 81 -11.88 -7.46 -4.23
N TYR A 82 -11.74 -6.13 -4.28
CA TYR A 82 -12.66 -5.27 -5.01
C TYR A 82 -12.47 -5.39 -6.54
N TYR A 83 -11.24 -5.66 -6.98
CA TYR A 83 -10.88 -5.79 -8.39
C TYR A 83 -10.59 -7.24 -8.76
N THR A 84 -11.06 -7.67 -9.92
CA THR A 84 -10.78 -9.00 -10.49
C THR A 84 -9.56 -8.99 -11.38
N ASN A 85 -9.31 -7.87 -12.07
CA ASN A 85 -8.20 -7.70 -13.00
C ASN A 85 -7.44 -6.40 -12.72
N ILE A 86 -6.14 -6.40 -13.02
CA ILE A 86 -5.30 -5.20 -13.05
C ILE A 86 -4.84 -4.98 -14.49
N GLN A 87 -5.06 -3.76 -15.00
CA GLN A 87 -4.53 -3.32 -16.28
C GLN A 87 -3.46 -2.27 -16.04
N ILE A 88 -2.24 -2.53 -16.52
CA ILE A 88 -1.11 -1.62 -16.38
C ILE A 88 -0.84 -0.99 -17.75
N ASN A 89 -0.95 0.34 -17.83
CA ASN A 89 -0.69 1.11 -19.05
C ASN A 89 0.27 2.25 -18.72
N LEU A 90 1.57 2.01 -18.91
CA LEU A 90 2.62 2.90 -18.43
C LEU A 90 3.57 3.31 -19.54
N ILE A 91 3.96 4.58 -19.49
CA ILE A 91 5.08 5.15 -20.24
C ILE A 91 5.87 5.99 -19.24
N GLY A 92 7.16 5.71 -19.11
CA GLY A 92 8.04 6.39 -18.16
C GLY A 92 9.47 6.44 -18.68
N SER A 93 10.25 7.37 -18.15
CA SER A 93 11.68 7.43 -18.43
C SER A 93 12.42 6.30 -17.69
N MET A 94 13.60 5.90 -18.19
CA MET A 94 14.42 4.90 -17.49
C MET A 94 14.82 5.34 -16.07
N PRO A 95 15.19 6.62 -15.81
CA PRO A 95 15.39 7.11 -14.45
C PRO A 95 14.18 6.91 -13.53
N ASP A 96 12.97 7.26 -14.00
CA ASP A 96 11.75 7.11 -13.18
C ASP A 96 11.48 5.64 -12.84
N LEU A 97 11.66 4.74 -13.81
CA LEU A 97 11.50 3.31 -13.60
C LEU A 97 12.53 2.76 -12.61
N ALA A 98 13.79 3.19 -12.71
CA ALA A 98 14.85 2.76 -11.79
C ALA A 98 14.53 3.18 -10.35
N ASP A 99 14.07 4.41 -10.14
CA ASP A 99 13.67 4.92 -8.83
C ASP A 99 12.49 4.13 -8.24
N ILE A 100 11.48 3.83 -9.05
CA ILE A 100 10.30 3.09 -8.61
C ILE A 100 10.61 1.62 -8.30
N ILE A 101 11.43 0.97 -9.14
CA ILE A 101 11.89 -0.39 -8.88
C ILE A 101 12.74 -0.41 -7.60
N TYR A 102 13.64 0.55 -7.42
CA TYR A 102 14.45 0.63 -6.21
C TYR A 102 13.58 0.79 -4.96
N ALA A 103 12.56 1.65 -5.01
CA ALA A 103 11.62 1.85 -3.90
C ALA A 103 10.92 0.55 -3.46
N THR A 104 10.67 -0.40 -4.37
CA THR A 104 10.01 -1.68 -4.02
C THR A 104 10.96 -2.66 -3.33
N THR A 105 12.27 -2.49 -3.54
CA THR A 105 13.32 -3.38 -3.01
C THR A 105 13.85 -2.97 -1.65
N LEU A 106 13.48 -1.78 -1.15
CA LEU A 106 13.91 -1.29 0.15
C LEU A 106 13.61 -2.32 1.25
N THR A 107 14.51 -2.50 2.20
CA THR A 107 14.21 -3.27 3.41
C THR A 107 13.23 -2.51 4.31
N GLU A 108 12.64 -3.20 5.28
CA GLU A 108 11.76 -2.53 6.27
C GLU A 108 12.52 -1.46 7.06
N LYS A 109 13.78 -1.75 7.41
CA LYS A 109 14.65 -0.81 8.12
C LYS A 109 14.95 0.44 7.28
N GLU A 110 15.27 0.27 6.00
CA GLU A 110 15.51 1.41 5.11
C GLU A 110 14.26 2.26 4.92
N LEU A 111 13.09 1.61 4.79
CA LEU A 111 11.80 2.30 4.73
C LEU A 111 11.56 3.11 6.01
N GLU A 112 11.74 2.50 7.18
CA GLU A 112 11.58 3.15 8.48
C GLU A 112 12.55 4.35 8.64
N ASP A 113 13.81 4.21 8.18
CA ASP A 113 14.78 5.30 8.19
C ASP A 113 14.31 6.49 7.34
N TYR A 114 13.71 6.24 6.17
CA TYR A 114 13.09 7.30 5.36
C TYR A 114 11.88 7.91 6.05
N GLU A 115 10.99 7.08 6.59
CA GLU A 115 9.80 7.55 7.30
C GLU A 115 10.15 8.46 8.48
N ASN A 116 11.15 8.08 9.28
CA ASN A 116 11.60 8.85 10.43
C ASN A 116 12.23 10.19 10.00
N LYS A 117 13.04 10.19 8.93
CA LYS A 117 13.58 11.44 8.36
C LYS A 117 12.45 12.35 7.87
N ILE A 118 11.45 11.80 7.16
CA ILE A 118 10.31 12.59 6.66
C ILE A 118 9.50 13.15 7.82
N LYS A 119 9.19 12.36 8.85
CA LYS A 119 8.48 12.80 10.07
C LYS A 119 9.22 13.95 10.76
N ALA A 120 10.54 13.87 10.85
CA ALA A 120 11.36 14.93 11.46
C ALA A 120 11.31 16.27 10.69
N MET A 121 10.93 16.26 9.41
CA MET A 121 10.77 17.46 8.58
C MET A 121 9.35 18.04 8.61
N MET A 122 8.38 17.34 9.22
CA MET A 122 6.99 17.78 9.20
C MET A 122 6.78 19.01 10.09
N VAL A 123 6.16 20.04 9.53
CA VAL A 123 5.72 21.25 10.24
C VAL A 123 4.20 21.37 10.06
N ASP A 124 3.49 21.59 11.16
CA ASP A 124 2.02 21.60 11.18
C ASP A 124 1.40 20.33 10.56
N GLY A 125 1.95 19.17 10.94
CA GLY A 125 1.43 17.85 10.54
C GLY A 125 1.78 17.40 9.12
N GLY A 126 2.67 18.09 8.40
CA GLY A 126 3.11 17.62 7.08
C GLY A 126 4.30 18.37 6.47
N VAL A 127 4.76 17.91 5.32
CA VAL A 127 5.90 18.49 4.57
C VAL A 127 5.64 18.42 3.06
N PHE A 128 6.11 19.40 2.29
CA PHE A 128 5.96 19.36 0.83
C PHE A 128 6.95 18.39 0.18
N ILE A 129 6.51 17.70 -0.88
CA ILE A 129 7.34 16.74 -1.63
C ILE A 129 8.66 17.38 -2.09
N GLY A 130 8.62 18.60 -2.64
CA GLY A 130 9.81 19.30 -3.10
C GLY A 130 10.85 19.47 -1.99
N THR A 131 10.42 20.04 -0.86
CA THR A 131 11.26 20.23 0.33
C THR A 131 11.83 18.93 0.85
N ALA A 132 11.00 17.89 0.98
CA ALA A 132 11.46 16.58 1.45
C ALA A 132 12.46 15.94 0.48
N SER A 133 12.22 16.03 -0.83
CA SER A 133 13.13 15.48 -1.86
C SER A 133 14.49 16.16 -1.87
N GLU A 134 14.52 17.49 -1.71
CA GLU A 134 15.75 18.28 -1.62
C GLU A 134 16.55 17.92 -0.36
N ASN A 135 15.89 17.85 0.80
CA ASN A 135 16.55 17.52 2.07
C ASN A 135 17.07 16.07 2.11
N LEU A 136 16.37 15.14 1.47
CA LEU A 136 16.79 13.74 1.38
C LEU A 136 17.80 13.49 0.25
N ASN A 137 18.03 14.46 -0.63
CA ASN A 137 18.84 14.33 -1.84
C ASN A 137 18.42 13.15 -2.71
N ILE A 138 17.11 13.02 -2.95
CA ILE A 138 16.49 12.00 -3.82
C ILE A 138 15.54 12.65 -4.81
N SER A 139 15.23 11.95 -5.90
CA SER A 139 14.23 12.43 -6.85
C SER A 139 12.84 12.45 -6.21
N GLN A 140 11.94 13.30 -6.73
CA GLN A 140 10.54 13.28 -6.32
C GLN A 140 9.85 11.95 -6.70
N THR A 141 10.31 11.30 -7.77
CA THR A 141 9.79 9.99 -8.20
C THR A 141 10.11 8.92 -7.15
N LEU A 142 11.35 8.84 -6.69
CA LEU A 142 11.76 7.92 -5.62
C LEU A 142 11.00 8.21 -4.32
N LEU A 143 10.89 9.49 -3.94
CA LEU A 143 10.16 9.88 -2.73
C LEU A 143 8.68 9.44 -2.79
N LYS A 144 8.00 9.64 -3.92
CA LYS A 144 6.62 9.15 -4.13
C LYS A 144 6.55 7.63 -4.00
N GLY A 145 7.50 6.91 -4.57
CA GLY A 145 7.58 5.45 -4.44
C GLY A 145 7.69 5.01 -2.97
N ILE A 146 8.57 5.65 -2.20
CA ILE A 146 8.74 5.40 -0.75
C ILE A 146 7.43 5.65 0.00
N ILE A 147 6.76 6.78 -0.25
CA ILE A 147 5.49 7.11 0.44
C ILE A 147 4.38 6.11 0.07
N ASN A 148 4.30 5.70 -1.19
CA ASN A 148 3.32 4.71 -1.65
C ASN A 148 3.57 3.31 -1.06
N ARG A 149 4.80 3.01 -0.65
CA ARG A 149 5.15 1.80 0.09
C ARG A 149 4.82 1.91 1.57
N SER A 150 4.99 3.10 2.15
CA SER A 150 4.76 3.35 3.58
C SER A 150 3.33 3.04 4.01
N SER A 151 3.19 2.44 5.18
CA SER A 151 1.89 2.26 5.84
C SER A 151 1.46 3.51 6.62
N VAL A 152 2.41 4.31 7.11
CA VAL A 152 2.17 5.45 8.01
C VAL A 152 2.20 6.82 7.33
N LEU A 153 2.72 6.92 6.10
CA LEU A 153 2.72 8.16 5.31
C LEU A 153 1.72 8.08 4.17
N TYR A 154 1.18 9.23 3.76
CA TYR A 154 0.35 9.35 2.57
C TYR A 154 0.52 10.71 1.89
N LEU A 155 0.12 10.80 0.62
CA LEU A 155 0.14 12.03 -0.17
C LEU A 155 -1.24 12.67 -0.26
N LYS A 156 -1.32 13.94 0.13
CA LYS A 156 -2.47 14.83 -0.07
C LYS A 156 -2.08 15.94 -1.05
N GLY A 157 -2.26 15.67 -2.34
CA GLY A 157 -1.70 16.51 -3.40
C GLY A 157 -0.17 16.48 -3.37
N TYR A 158 0.46 17.63 -3.12
CA TYR A 158 1.92 17.75 -3.01
C TYR A 158 2.44 17.77 -1.56
N ARG A 159 1.56 17.52 -0.58
CA ARG A 159 1.91 17.49 0.85
C ARG A 159 1.91 16.04 1.35
N ILE A 160 2.98 15.70 2.06
CA ILE A 160 3.15 14.43 2.76
C ILE A 160 2.59 14.60 4.16
N GLU A 161 1.70 13.71 4.57
CA GLU A 161 1.06 13.71 5.89
C GLU A 161 1.10 12.30 6.51
N MET A 162 0.82 12.22 7.81
CA MET A 162 0.70 10.95 8.54
C MET A 162 -0.68 10.35 8.34
N GLU A 163 -0.75 9.05 8.06
CA GLU A 163 -2.01 8.31 8.03
C GLU A 163 -2.66 8.36 9.43
N ASN A 164 -3.91 8.79 9.52
CA ASN A 164 -4.61 8.98 10.81
C ASN A 164 -5.02 7.67 11.51
N ASN A 165 -4.55 6.52 11.03
CA ASN A 165 -4.97 5.20 11.49
C ASN A 165 -3.80 4.43 12.15
N VAL A 166 -3.40 4.88 13.34
CA VAL A 166 -2.79 4.03 14.38
C VAL A 166 -3.42 4.35 15.72
#